data_AF-A0A1L7NN65-F1
#
_entry.id   AF-A0A1L7NN65-F1
#
_cell.length_a   1.000
_cell.length_b   1.000
_cell.length_c   1.000
_cell.angle_alpha   90.00
_cell.angle_beta   90.00
_cell.angle_gamma   90.00
#
_symmetry.space_group_name_H-M   'P 1'
#
loop_
_entity.id
_entity.type
_entity.pdbx_description
1 polymer ?
#
loop_
_entity_poly.entity_id
_entity_poly.type
_entity_poly.pdbx_seq_one_letter_code
_entity_poly.pdbx_strand_id
1 'polypeptide(L)'
;MTITAQAPAFGNWLTPGDFLNFAKKIWAPVAESNIEAMERKVDELYGAACKRYPTYDTMVQNAFCASMDAAFGTDEQAEGVAEVFAYARDAYGYMSASEREAQRQEDADNGICSHGLDSMTCPCGCFEND
;
A
#
# COMPACT_ATOMS: atom_id res chain seq x y z
N MET A 1 -17.56 -71.67 -25.57
CA MET A 1 -16.36 -70.85 -25.77
C MET A 1 -16.43 -69.71 -24.78
N THR A 2 -15.64 -69.75 -23.72
CA THR A 2 -15.60 -68.74 -22.66
C THR A 2 -14.59 -67.67 -23.09
N ILE A 3 -15.07 -66.47 -23.41
CA ILE A 3 -14.20 -65.34 -23.76
C ILE A 3 -13.88 -64.60 -22.46
N THR A 4 -12.65 -64.76 -21.98
CA THR A 4 -12.10 -63.95 -20.88
C THR A 4 -11.70 -62.58 -21.42
N ALA A 5 -12.38 -61.52 -20.99
CA ALA A 5 -11.99 -60.15 -21.29
C ALA A 5 -10.79 -59.75 -20.40
N GLN A 6 -9.60 -59.65 -20.99
CA GLN A 6 -8.49 -58.92 -20.39
C GLN A 6 -8.69 -57.43 -20.66
N ALA A 7 -8.85 -56.64 -19.60
CA ALA A 7 -8.86 -55.18 -19.69
C ALA A 7 -7.47 -54.69 -20.14
N PRO A 8 -7.38 -53.67 -21.02
CA PRO A 8 -6.09 -53.09 -21.38
C PRO A 8 -5.49 -52.39 -20.16
N ALA A 9 -4.26 -52.75 -19.83
CA ALA A 9 -3.46 -52.06 -18.84
C ALA A 9 -3.16 -50.66 -19.36
N PHE A 10 -3.88 -49.66 -18.85
CA PHE A 10 -3.49 -48.26 -19.01
C PHE A 10 -2.19 -48.06 -18.23
N GLY A 11 -1.09 -47.87 -18.96
CA GLY A 11 0.21 -47.55 -18.39
C GLY A 11 0.11 -46.31 -17.52
N ASN A 12 0.43 -46.48 -16.24
CA ASN A 12 0.39 -45.42 -15.24
C ASN A 12 1.54 -44.44 -15.49
N TRP A 13 1.36 -43.50 -16.42
CA TRP A 13 2.33 -42.42 -16.70
C TRP A 13 2.02 -41.16 -15.87
N LEU A 14 1.08 -41.20 -14.94
CA LEU A 14 0.85 -40.08 -14.03
C LEU A 14 0.66 -40.63 -12.63
N THR A 15 1.73 -40.51 -11.83
CA THR A 15 1.62 -40.82 -10.42
C THR A 15 0.77 -39.74 -9.74
N PRO A 16 0.13 -40.04 -8.61
CA PRO A 16 -0.50 -39.02 -7.77
C PRO A 16 0.48 -37.89 -7.38
N GLY A 17 1.78 -38.19 -7.29
CA GLY A 17 2.84 -37.20 -7.06
C GLY A 17 3.03 -36.22 -8.22
N ASP A 18 2.87 -36.66 -9.46
CA ASP A 18 2.96 -35.81 -10.65
C ASP A 18 1.79 -34.83 -10.72
N PHE A 19 0.58 -35.29 -10.38
CA PHE A 19 -0.59 -34.43 -10.27
C PHE A 19 -0.45 -33.39 -9.16
N LEU A 20 0.09 -33.78 -8.00
CA LEU A 20 0.35 -32.85 -6.88
C LEU A 20 1.43 -31.81 -7.23
N ASN A 21 2.49 -32.20 -7.94
CA ASN A 21 3.53 -31.28 -8.38
C ASN A 21 3.02 -30.30 -9.45
N PHE A 22 2.21 -30.78 -10.39
CA PHE A 22 1.53 -29.94 -11.37
C PHE A 22 0.55 -28.95 -10.70
N ALA A 23 -0.27 -29.43 -9.77
CA ALA A 23 -1.19 -28.59 -9.00
C ALA A 23 -0.44 -27.54 -8.18
N LYS A 24 0.67 -27.89 -7.53
CA LYS A 24 1.55 -26.92 -6.83
C LYS A 24 2.16 -25.90 -7.78
N LYS A 25 2.45 -26.25 -9.03
CA LYS A 25 3.03 -25.34 -10.02
C LYS A 25 2.01 -24.36 -10.58
N ILE A 26 0.75 -24.78 -10.70
CA ILE A 26 -0.36 -23.92 -11.13
C ILE A 26 -0.88 -23.05 -9.98
N TRP A 27 -0.90 -23.59 -8.77
CA TRP A 27 -1.44 -22.92 -7.58
C TRP A 27 -0.36 -22.38 -6.65
N ALA A 28 0.90 -22.32 -7.11
CA ALA A 28 1.91 -21.54 -6.43
C ALA A 28 1.38 -20.11 -6.38
N PRO A 29 1.16 -19.51 -5.20
CA PRO A 29 0.90 -18.09 -5.14
C PRO A 29 2.07 -17.42 -5.85
N VAL A 30 1.76 -16.54 -6.80
CA VAL A 30 2.78 -15.66 -7.38
C VAL A 30 3.49 -15.04 -6.19
N ALA A 31 4.79 -15.30 -6.07
CA ALA A 31 5.58 -14.65 -5.05
C ALA A 31 5.44 -13.15 -5.31
N GLU A 32 4.75 -12.46 -4.40
CA GLU A 32 4.58 -11.02 -4.43
C GLU A 32 5.95 -10.41 -4.74
N SER A 33 6.04 -9.60 -5.79
CA SER A 33 7.29 -8.87 -6.00
C SER A 33 7.54 -8.00 -4.77
N ASN A 34 8.81 -7.79 -4.42
CA ASN A 34 9.16 -6.95 -3.27
C ASN A 34 8.54 -5.55 -3.38
N ILE A 35 8.32 -5.08 -4.62
CA ILE A 35 7.68 -3.80 -4.95
C ILE A 35 6.17 -3.85 -4.65
N GLU A 36 5.43 -4.83 -5.17
CA GLU A 36 3.98 -4.97 -4.87
C GLU A 36 3.71 -5.14 -3.37
N ALA A 37 4.60 -5.83 -2.64
CA ALA A 37 4.52 -5.94 -1.19
C ALA A 37 4.70 -4.58 -0.50
N MET A 38 5.59 -3.74 -1.02
CA MET A 38 5.84 -2.39 -0.52
C MET A 38 4.70 -1.43 -0.88
N GLU A 39 4.17 -1.48 -2.11
CA GLU A 39 2.99 -0.71 -2.53
C GLU A 39 1.78 -1.03 -1.66
N ARG A 40 1.51 -2.31 -1.41
CA ARG A 40 0.46 -2.72 -0.45
C ARG A 40 0.68 -2.12 0.92
N LYS A 41 1.93 -2.08 1.39
CA LYS A 41 2.26 -1.45 2.67
C LYS A 41 1.97 0.05 2.63
N VAL A 42 2.25 0.74 1.53
CA VAL A 42 1.87 2.16 1.34
C VAL A 42 0.35 2.33 1.42
N ASP A 43 -0.42 1.46 0.73
CA ASP A 43 -1.89 1.50 0.77
C ASP A 43 -2.43 1.27 2.19
N GLU A 44 -1.83 0.34 2.94
CA GLU A 44 -2.17 0.08 4.34
C GLU A 44 -1.90 1.29 5.23
N LEU A 45 -0.77 1.98 5.03
CA LEU A 45 -0.41 3.20 5.76
C LEU A 45 -1.41 4.32 5.47
N TYR A 46 -1.76 4.54 4.21
CA TYR A 46 -2.75 5.54 3.82
C TYR A 46 -4.14 5.20 4.37
N GLY A 47 -4.57 3.94 4.28
CA GLY A 47 -5.82 3.46 4.86
C GLY A 47 -5.86 3.61 6.39
N ALA A 48 -4.73 3.43 7.07
CA ALA A 48 -4.61 3.69 8.51
C ALA A 48 -4.74 5.19 8.84
N ALA A 49 -4.14 6.05 8.03
CA ALA A 49 -4.28 7.51 8.16
C ALA A 49 -5.75 7.96 7.98
N CYS A 50 -6.44 7.44 6.96
CA CYS A 50 -7.86 7.71 6.72
C CYS A 50 -8.74 7.28 7.90
N LYS A 51 -8.46 6.11 8.51
CA LYS A 51 -9.19 5.64 9.70
C LYS A 51 -8.94 6.51 10.93
N ARG A 52 -7.74 7.09 11.04
CA ARG A 52 -7.35 7.92 12.17
C ARG A 52 -7.94 9.33 12.07
N TYR A 53 -8.01 9.88 10.86
CA TYR A 53 -8.50 11.23 10.59
C TYR A 53 -9.59 11.21 9.52
N PRO A 54 -10.81 10.71 9.86
CA PRO A 54 -11.85 10.47 8.86
C PRO A 54 -12.47 11.74 8.25
N THR A 55 -12.15 12.92 8.79
CA THR A 55 -12.83 14.19 8.48
C THR A 55 -11.91 15.29 7.97
N TYR A 56 -10.58 15.11 7.99
CA TYR A 56 -9.63 16.17 7.67
C TYR A 56 -8.54 15.65 6.73
N ASP A 57 -8.63 15.99 5.45
CA ASP A 57 -7.71 15.52 4.41
C ASP A 57 -6.24 15.89 4.72
N THR A 58 -6.00 17.11 5.21
CA THR A 58 -4.64 17.53 5.60
C THR A 58 -4.08 16.71 6.76
N MET A 59 -4.94 16.24 7.68
CA MET A 59 -4.50 15.37 8.77
C MET A 59 -4.24 13.94 8.29
N VAL A 60 -5.05 13.43 7.35
CA VAL A 60 -4.75 12.18 6.65
C VAL A 60 -3.39 12.29 5.97
N GLN A 61 -3.16 13.37 5.21
CA GLN A 61 -1.92 13.58 4.47
C GLN A 61 -0.71 13.65 5.39
N ASN A 62 -0.77 14.47 6.45
CA ASN A 62 0.31 14.61 7.42
C ASN A 62 0.62 13.28 8.12
N ALA A 63 -0.43 12.54 8.53
CA ALA A 63 -0.26 11.26 9.19
C ALA A 63 0.32 10.20 8.25
N PHE A 64 -0.16 10.16 7.01
CA PHE A 64 0.36 9.29 5.97
C PHE A 64 1.84 9.58 5.70
N CYS A 65 2.20 10.83 5.44
CA CYS A 65 3.60 11.21 5.19
C CYS A 65 4.52 10.90 6.37
N ALA A 66 4.09 11.15 7.61
CA ALA A 66 4.87 10.77 8.79
C ALA A 66 5.03 9.25 8.92
N SER A 67 4.01 8.48 8.54
CA SER A 67 4.06 7.02 8.57
C SER A 67 4.97 6.44 7.48
N MET A 68 5.04 7.07 6.31
CA MET A 68 5.99 6.74 5.25
C MET A 68 7.43 6.95 5.73
N ASP A 69 7.72 8.11 6.33
CA ASP A 69 9.04 8.44 6.88
C ASP A 69 9.46 7.43 7.97
N ALA A 70 8.52 7.01 8.81
CA ALA A 70 8.77 6.01 9.86
C ALA A 70 8.98 4.59 9.31
N ALA A 71 8.32 4.24 8.20
CA ALA A 71 8.34 2.88 7.65
C ALA A 71 9.50 2.65 6.66
N PHE A 72 9.90 3.67 5.92
CA PHE A 72 10.86 3.58 4.82
C PHE A 72 12.07 4.51 4.99
N GLY A 73 12.07 5.37 6.01
CA GLY A 73 13.11 6.36 6.24
C GLY A 73 12.83 7.67 5.51
N THR A 74 13.75 8.64 5.64
CA THR A 74 13.61 9.97 5.02
C THR A 74 14.47 10.15 3.77
N ASP A 75 15.29 9.16 3.42
CA ASP A 75 16.09 9.17 2.21
C ASP A 75 15.32 8.49 1.07
N GLU A 76 14.63 9.30 0.28
CA GLU A 76 13.84 8.82 -0.87
C GLU A 76 14.69 8.16 -1.96
N GLN A 77 16.00 8.39 -1.96
CA GLN A 77 16.93 7.84 -2.96
C GLN A 77 17.68 6.60 -2.45
N ALA A 78 17.35 6.12 -1.24
CA ALA A 78 17.94 4.90 -0.71
C ALA A 78 17.58 3.68 -1.59
N GLU A 79 18.50 2.72 -1.62
CA GLU A 79 18.36 1.53 -2.46
C GLU A 79 17.10 0.74 -2.07
N GLY A 80 16.23 0.49 -3.06
CA GLY A 80 15.02 -0.32 -2.88
C GLY A 80 13.80 0.42 -2.29
N VAL A 81 13.85 1.75 -2.11
CA VAL A 81 12.68 2.53 -1.65
C VAL A 81 12.24 3.63 -2.60
N ALA A 82 13.05 4.00 -3.61
CA ALA A 82 12.71 5.07 -4.55
C ALA A 82 11.39 4.84 -5.30
N GLU A 83 11.13 3.60 -5.72
CA GLU A 83 9.88 3.21 -6.39
C GLU A 83 8.67 3.31 -5.46
N VAL A 84 8.87 3.07 -4.17
CA VAL A 84 7.83 3.17 -3.13
C VAL A 84 7.43 4.63 -2.90
N PHE A 85 8.41 5.53 -2.83
CA PHE A 85 8.14 6.96 -2.72
C PHE A 85 7.52 7.53 -4.00
N ALA A 86 7.94 7.06 -5.17
CA ALA A 86 7.31 7.42 -6.44
C ALA A 86 5.83 7.01 -6.47
N TYR A 87 5.52 5.77 -6.08
CA TYR A 87 4.15 5.29 -5.96
C TYR A 87 3.34 6.11 -4.94
N ALA A 88 3.89 6.35 -3.75
CA ALA A 88 3.23 7.14 -2.71
C ALA A 88 2.94 8.59 -3.16
N ARG A 89 3.81 9.18 -3.97
CA ARG A 89 3.62 10.51 -4.58
C ARG A 89 2.51 10.50 -5.61
N ASP A 90 2.51 9.52 -6.52
CA ASP A 90 1.53 9.42 -7.61
C ASP A 90 0.13 9.05 -7.11
N ALA A 91 0.03 8.05 -6.21
CA ALA A 91 -1.25 7.53 -5.73
C ALA A 91 -1.89 8.38 -4.63
N TYR A 92 -1.08 8.96 -3.74
CA TYR A 92 -1.55 9.57 -2.49
C TYR A 92 -0.95 10.95 -2.21
N GLY A 93 -0.20 11.53 -3.14
CA GLY A 93 0.35 12.87 -3.00
C GLY A 93 1.38 13.01 -1.88
N TYR A 94 2.17 11.96 -1.58
CA TYR A 94 3.23 12.04 -0.58
C TYR A 94 4.12 13.29 -0.75
N MET A 95 4.50 13.88 0.37
CA MET A 95 5.39 15.03 0.44
C MET A 95 6.53 14.76 1.43
N SER A 96 7.75 15.10 1.03
CA SER A 96 8.94 15.08 1.90
C SER A 96 8.78 16.03 3.08
N ALA A 97 9.59 15.84 4.13
CA ALA A 97 9.58 16.73 5.29
C ALA A 97 9.78 18.21 4.92
N SER A 98 10.65 18.50 3.95
CA SER A 98 10.88 19.87 3.46
C SER A 98 9.69 20.43 2.69
N GLU A 99 9.05 19.63 1.84
CA GLU A 99 7.87 20.07 1.08
C GLU A 99 6.69 20.34 2.03
N ARG A 100 6.50 19.50 3.04
CA ARG A 100 5.45 19.68 4.07
C ARG A 100 5.67 20.94 4.89
N GLU A 101 6.91 21.26 5.23
CA GLU A 101 7.22 22.48 5.98
C GLU A 101 6.98 23.73 5.11
N ALA A 102 7.36 23.70 3.83
CA ALA A 102 7.08 24.79 2.90
C ALA A 102 5.56 25.02 2.74
N GLN A 103 4.79 23.94 2.57
CA GLN A 103 3.33 24.01 2.50
C GLN A 103 2.73 24.55 3.80
N ARG A 104 3.22 24.11 4.96
CA ARG A 104 2.75 24.61 6.27
C ARG A 104 3.00 26.11 6.44
N GLN A 105 4.13 26.63 5.96
CA GLN A 105 4.41 28.06 5.98
C GLN A 105 3.45 28.82 5.05
N GLU A 106 3.25 28.33 3.83
CA GLU A 106 2.29 28.92 2.89
C GLU A 106 0.86 28.92 3.45
N ASP A 107 0.44 27.80 4.06
CA ASP A 107 -0.85 27.69 4.74
C ASP A 107 -0.95 28.71 5.88
N ALA A 108 0.09 28.83 6.71
CA ALA A 108 0.12 29.80 7.80
C ALA A 108 0.02 31.25 7.31
N ASP A 109 0.73 31.61 6.23
CA ASP A 109 0.67 32.94 5.59
C ASP A 109 -0.73 33.24 5.05
N ASN A 110 -1.45 32.21 4.59
CA ASN A 110 -2.82 32.30 4.12
C ASN A 110 -3.86 32.21 5.26
N GLY A 111 -3.42 32.08 6.52
CA GLY A 111 -4.30 31.98 7.68
C GLY A 111 -4.95 30.60 7.87
N ILE A 112 -4.40 29.57 7.22
CA ILE A 112 -4.85 28.18 7.30
C ILE A 112 -4.11 27.50 8.47
N CYS A 113 -4.87 26.85 9.37
CA CYS A 113 -4.30 26.09 10.49
C CYS A 113 -3.75 24.73 10.03
N SER A 114 -2.94 24.07 10.87
CA SER A 114 -2.27 22.80 10.54
C SER A 114 -3.22 21.63 10.24
N HIS A 115 -4.51 21.78 10.51
CA HIS A 115 -5.56 20.80 10.21
C HIS A 115 -6.12 20.95 8.78
N GLY A 116 -5.67 21.95 8.02
CA GLY A 116 -6.14 22.23 6.67
C GLY A 116 -7.51 22.90 6.65
N LEU A 117 -8.15 22.92 5.48
CA LEU A 117 -9.49 23.46 5.27
C LEU A 117 -10.53 22.33 5.28
N ASP A 118 -11.24 22.13 6.40
CA ASP A 118 -12.54 21.41 6.46
C ASP A 118 -13.16 21.49 7.88
N SER A 119 -14.34 20.93 8.19
CA SER A 119 -15.62 21.52 7.81
C SER A 119 -16.08 22.51 8.89
N MET A 120 -16.37 23.74 8.44
CA MET A 120 -16.86 24.94 9.16
C MET A 120 -15.85 25.77 9.94
N THR A 121 -14.58 25.36 9.99
CA THR A 121 -13.58 26.10 10.77
C THR A 121 -12.16 25.72 10.44
N CYS A 122 -11.69 26.16 9.29
CA CYS A 122 -10.31 26.59 9.26
C CYS A 122 -10.23 28.10 9.21
N PRO A 123 -9.85 28.63 10.35
CA PRO A 123 -9.30 29.96 10.46
C PRO A 123 -8.11 29.86 11.47
N CYS A 124 -7.29 30.83 11.79
CA CYS A 124 -7.80 32.11 12.15
C CYS A 124 -9.10 32.02 13.03
N GLY A 125 -9.42 30.83 13.65
CA GLY A 125 -10.60 30.37 14.44
C GLY A 125 -11.07 28.85 14.38
N CYS A 126 -10.21 27.81 14.51
CA CYS A 126 -10.53 26.37 14.22
C CYS A 126 -11.54 25.74 15.24
N PHE A 127 -12.62 25.06 14.83
CA PHE A 127 -13.63 24.34 15.63
C PHE A 127 -13.71 22.85 15.21
N GLU A 128 -14.31 22.08 16.12
CA GLU A 128 -14.20 20.64 16.40
C GLU A 128 -12.79 20.18 16.88
N ASN A 129 -12.25 20.96 17.84
CA ASN A 129 -11.25 20.69 18.90
C ASN A 129 -10.10 19.68 18.63
N ASP A 130 -8.87 20.25 18.55
CA ASP A 130 -7.51 19.72 18.83
C ASP A 130 -7.21 18.22 18.71
#